data_AF-A0A1E3BPX9-F1
#
_entry.id   AF-A0A1E3BPX9-F1
#
_cell.length_a   1.000
_cell.length_b   1.000
_cell.length_c   1.000
_cell.angle_alpha   90.00
_cell.angle_beta   90.00
_cell.angle_gamma   90.00
#
_symmetry.space_group_name_H-M   'P 1'
#
loop_
_entity.id
_entity.type
_entity.pdbx_description
1 polymer ?
#
loop_
_entity_poly.entity_id
_entity_poly.type
_entity_poly.pdbx_seq_one_letter_code
_entity_poly.pdbx_strand_id
1 'polypeptide(L)'
;MPHPPEYIEFLKSMENSKQYQILNNLVNNPEASVDNALDQITDLTLSALAPSDDENFTPGNVDYILSFTLMMLVQRLEPTKHSKLVQFLYGLQKRIVTDPATGEPLTVGPTKKVLWTDLPSFGYTELETWDEYGGEYKDPETPNLKGEQRQRWINENAFIAQFTQAADISYEPPLDQNDNIHPIDRSHRALRVLKLALENDDIPMPTLAKTAAMEAACIWFIFAAARVWDNVRYGRTYNPEDFGTGPGCKTFAARGWKGYEQDRWEVWGERLREARRVCGDERMGGLIDEALGCMSRVMNK
;
A
#
# COMPACT_ATOMS: atom_id res chain seq x y z
N MET A 1 -5.91 10.27 20.65
CA MET A 1 -5.91 11.70 21.03
C MET A 1 -6.32 12.48 19.79
N PRO A 2 -7.12 13.55 19.89
CA PRO A 2 -7.34 14.42 18.74
C PRO A 2 -6.00 14.98 18.25
N HIS A 3 -5.82 15.07 16.93
CA HIS A 3 -4.60 15.62 16.35
C HIS A 3 -4.37 17.07 16.81
N PRO A 4 -3.11 17.51 16.96
CA PRO A 4 -2.81 18.89 17.31
C PRO A 4 -3.38 19.86 16.24
N PRO A 5 -3.76 21.10 16.61
CA PRO A 5 -4.31 22.07 15.67
C PRO A 5 -3.45 22.29 14.42
N GLU A 6 -2.12 22.30 14.60
CA GLU A 6 -1.14 22.45 13.53
C GLU A 6 -1.26 21.33 12.48
N TYR A 7 -1.54 20.09 12.90
CA TYR A 7 -1.74 18.98 11.98
C TYR A 7 -3.06 19.12 11.21
N ILE A 8 -4.12 19.65 11.84
CA ILE A 8 -5.39 19.92 11.15
C ILE A 8 -5.20 21.01 10.08
N GLU A 9 -4.45 22.06 10.39
CA GLU A 9 -4.10 23.11 9.43
C GLU A 9 -3.24 22.57 8.29
N PHE A 10 -2.29 21.69 8.60
CA PHE A 10 -1.51 20.98 7.60
C PHE A 10 -2.39 20.12 6.66
N LEU A 11 -3.31 19.31 7.20
CA LEU A 11 -4.21 18.51 6.34
C LEU A 11 -5.07 19.40 5.43
N LYS A 12 -5.54 20.55 5.93
CA LYS A 12 -6.28 21.53 5.10
C LYS A 12 -5.41 22.15 4.02
N SER A 13 -4.13 22.43 4.31
CA SER A 13 -3.21 22.95 3.29
C SER A 13 -2.94 21.92 2.20
N MET A 14 -2.82 20.63 2.57
CA MET A 14 -2.70 19.52 1.62
C MET A 14 -3.93 19.39 0.72
N GLU A 15 -5.14 19.51 1.26
CA GLU A 15 -6.39 19.51 0.47
C GLU A 15 -6.48 20.69 -0.52
N ASN A 16 -5.86 21.82 -0.19
CA ASN A 16 -5.80 22.99 -1.07
C ASN A 16 -4.66 22.92 -2.10
N SER A 17 -3.78 21.91 -2.04
CA SER A 17 -2.68 21.75 -2.98
C SER A 17 -3.18 21.40 -4.38
N LYS A 18 -2.41 21.80 -5.41
CA LYS A 18 -2.73 21.47 -6.81
C LYS A 18 -2.75 19.96 -7.04
N GLN A 19 -1.85 19.22 -6.39
CA GLN A 19 -1.74 17.77 -6.43
C GLN A 19 -3.02 17.10 -5.94
N TYR A 20 -3.52 17.51 -4.77
CA TYR A 20 -4.79 16.99 -4.25
C TYR A 20 -5.94 17.29 -5.21
N GLN A 21 -6.02 18.51 -5.74
CA GLN A 21 -7.10 18.89 -6.66
C GLN A 21 -7.07 18.07 -7.96
N ILE A 22 -5.88 17.77 -8.50
CA ILE A 22 -5.70 16.91 -9.67
C ILE A 22 -6.19 15.48 -9.37
N LEU A 23 -5.74 14.89 -8.27
CA LEU A 23 -6.13 13.53 -7.86
C LEU A 23 -7.62 13.44 -7.51
N ASN A 24 -8.15 14.44 -6.81
CA ASN A 24 -9.55 14.52 -6.42
C ASN A 24 -10.46 14.68 -7.64
N ASN A 25 -10.07 15.47 -8.64
CA ASN A 25 -10.77 15.53 -9.92
C ASN A 25 -10.72 14.17 -10.65
N LEU A 26 -9.55 13.51 -10.68
CA LEU A 26 -9.40 12.21 -11.34
C LEU A 26 -10.39 11.17 -10.82
N VAL A 27 -10.64 11.13 -9.50
CA VAL A 27 -11.54 10.13 -8.89
C VAL A 27 -13.02 10.53 -8.90
N ASN A 28 -13.33 11.83 -8.86
CA ASN A 28 -14.72 12.29 -8.75
C ASN A 28 -15.36 12.73 -10.08
N ASN A 29 -14.55 13.05 -11.08
CA ASN A 29 -15.05 13.41 -12.41
C ASN A 29 -14.97 12.20 -13.36
N PRO A 30 -16.11 11.68 -13.85
CA PRO A 30 -16.12 10.56 -14.78
C PRO A 30 -15.28 10.81 -16.05
N GLU A 31 -15.31 12.05 -16.56
CA GLU A 31 -14.62 12.48 -17.79
C GLU A 31 -13.13 12.75 -17.59
N ALA A 32 -12.64 12.80 -16.34
CA ALA A 32 -11.22 12.97 -16.09
C ALA A 32 -10.44 11.71 -16.50
N SER A 33 -9.45 11.89 -17.38
CA SER A 33 -8.55 10.84 -17.83
C SER A 33 -7.26 10.79 -17.00
N VAL A 34 -6.67 9.60 -16.91
CA VAL A 34 -5.38 9.39 -16.24
C VAL A 34 -4.27 10.15 -16.94
N ASP A 35 -4.23 10.15 -18.28
CA ASP A 35 -3.20 10.85 -19.05
C ASP A 35 -3.19 12.36 -18.79
N ASN A 36 -4.36 12.99 -18.72
CA ASN A 36 -4.46 14.40 -18.40
C ASN A 36 -3.96 14.70 -16.97
N ALA A 37 -4.24 13.83 -16.00
CA ALA A 37 -3.72 13.99 -14.65
C ALA A 37 -2.18 13.83 -14.62
N LEU A 38 -1.62 12.90 -15.39
CA LEU A 38 -0.17 12.71 -15.53
C LEU A 38 0.51 13.93 -16.16
N ASP A 39 -0.09 14.50 -17.20
CA ASP A 39 0.42 15.69 -17.87
C ASP A 39 0.38 16.90 -16.93
N GLN A 40 -0.73 17.11 -16.21
CA GLN A 40 -0.84 18.19 -15.21
C GLN A 40 0.22 18.08 -14.10
N ILE A 41 0.52 16.87 -13.61
CA ILE A 41 1.58 16.66 -12.61
C ILE A 41 2.97 16.88 -13.22
N THR A 42 3.19 16.46 -14.47
CA THR A 42 4.43 16.72 -15.19
C THR A 42 4.66 18.22 -15.37
N ASP A 43 3.65 18.96 -15.80
CA ASP A 43 3.69 20.41 -15.98
C ASP A 43 3.93 21.13 -14.65
N LEU A 44 3.29 20.67 -13.57
CA LEU A 44 3.51 21.19 -12.23
C LEU A 44 4.96 20.97 -11.76
N THR A 45 5.53 19.81 -12.08
CA THR A 45 6.93 19.48 -11.78
C THR A 45 7.90 20.40 -12.53
N LEU A 46 7.69 20.59 -13.83
CA LEU A 46 8.51 21.47 -14.65
C LEU A 46 8.40 22.92 -14.22
N SER A 47 7.19 23.36 -13.84
CA SER A 47 6.97 24.71 -13.31
C SER A 47 7.75 24.96 -12.01
N ALA A 48 7.95 23.93 -11.20
CA ALA A 48 8.73 24.01 -9.95
C ALA A 48 10.25 24.13 -10.17
N LEU A 49 10.73 24.05 -11.42
CA LEU A 49 12.13 24.37 -11.76
C LEU A 49 12.34 25.88 -11.99
N ALA A 50 11.27 26.63 -12.26
CA ALA A 50 11.37 28.06 -12.48
C ALA A 50 11.59 28.81 -11.16
N PRO A 51 12.27 29.97 -11.18
CA PRO A 51 12.35 30.84 -10.02
C PRO A 51 10.96 31.15 -9.47
N SER A 52 10.77 30.92 -8.18
CA SER A 52 9.51 31.10 -7.45
C SER A 52 9.78 31.89 -6.18
N ASP A 53 8.86 32.80 -5.83
CA ASP A 53 8.88 33.49 -4.53
C ASP A 53 8.49 32.54 -3.38
N ASP A 54 7.85 31.41 -3.70
CA ASP A 54 7.61 30.31 -2.76
C ASP A 54 8.81 29.35 -2.79
N GLU A 55 9.67 29.44 -1.78
CA GLU A 55 10.83 28.56 -1.58
C GLU A 55 10.43 27.08 -1.44
N ASN A 56 9.18 26.79 -1.09
CA ASN A 56 8.67 25.43 -0.99
C ASN A 56 8.17 24.89 -2.33
N PHE A 57 8.10 25.69 -3.39
CA PHE A 57 7.69 25.21 -4.69
C PHE A 57 8.87 24.61 -5.46
N THR A 58 9.27 23.40 -5.05
CA THR A 58 10.37 22.63 -5.65
C THR A 58 9.87 21.28 -6.19
N PRO A 59 10.56 20.63 -7.14
CA PRO A 59 10.17 19.31 -7.63
C PRO A 59 10.09 18.26 -6.52
N GLY A 60 10.98 18.34 -5.51
CA GLY A 60 10.95 17.46 -4.34
C GLY A 60 9.70 17.65 -3.49
N ASN A 61 9.25 18.89 -3.28
CA ASN A 61 7.99 19.15 -2.59
C ASN A 61 6.77 18.78 -3.43
N VAL A 62 6.86 18.89 -4.77
CA VAL A 62 5.79 18.39 -5.65
C VAL A 62 5.60 16.88 -5.44
N ASP A 63 6.70 16.12 -5.38
CA ASP A 63 6.73 14.68 -5.10
C ASP A 63 6.18 14.31 -3.72
N TYR A 64 6.66 14.98 -2.67
CA TYR A 64 6.18 14.75 -1.31
C TYR A 64 4.67 15.03 -1.17
N ILE A 65 4.22 16.20 -1.61
CA ILE A 65 2.80 16.59 -1.50
C ILE A 65 1.93 15.65 -2.34
N LEU A 66 2.38 15.24 -3.53
CA LEU A 66 1.64 14.27 -4.35
C LEU A 66 1.51 12.93 -3.63
N SER A 67 2.60 12.41 -3.08
CA SER A 67 2.64 11.15 -2.35
C SER A 67 1.71 11.19 -1.12
N PHE A 68 1.77 12.27 -0.34
CA PHE A 68 0.94 12.45 0.85
C PHE A 68 -0.53 12.59 0.51
N THR A 69 -0.87 13.44 -0.46
CA THR A 69 -2.26 13.67 -0.85
C THR A 69 -2.89 12.45 -1.52
N LEU A 70 -2.10 11.63 -2.24
CA LEU A 70 -2.53 10.33 -2.74
C LEU A 70 -2.93 9.41 -1.58
N MET A 71 -2.06 9.25 -0.56
CA MET A 71 -2.35 8.40 0.60
C MET A 71 -3.53 8.91 1.44
N MET A 72 -3.64 10.23 1.63
CA MET A 72 -4.82 10.84 2.26
C MET A 72 -6.11 10.52 1.51
N LEU A 73 -6.10 10.61 0.17
CA LEU A 73 -7.27 10.42 -0.65
C LEU A 73 -7.73 8.95 -0.64
N VAL A 74 -6.81 7.99 -0.79
CA VAL A 74 -7.16 6.56 -0.80
C VAL A 74 -7.75 6.09 0.51
N GLN A 75 -7.31 6.63 1.65
CA GLN A 75 -7.92 6.31 2.94
C GLN A 75 -9.41 6.70 3.01
N ARG A 76 -9.86 7.68 2.23
CA ARG A 76 -11.24 8.19 2.20
C ARG A 76 -12.10 7.55 1.11
N LEU A 77 -11.49 6.83 0.18
CA LEU A 77 -12.16 6.23 -0.97
C LEU A 77 -12.54 4.79 -0.70
N GLU A 78 -13.73 4.39 -1.16
CA GLU A 78 -14.08 2.98 -1.25
C GLU A 78 -13.09 2.25 -2.18
N PRO A 79 -12.69 1.00 -1.87
CA PRO A 79 -11.70 0.25 -2.64
C PRO A 79 -11.99 0.18 -4.15
N THR A 80 -13.26 0.16 -4.54
CA THR A 80 -13.70 0.11 -5.94
C THR A 80 -13.38 1.38 -6.73
N LYS A 81 -13.09 2.50 -6.05
CA LYS A 81 -12.74 3.79 -6.68
C LYS A 81 -11.23 3.98 -6.85
N HIS A 82 -10.41 3.03 -6.41
CA HIS A 82 -8.95 3.14 -6.48
C HIS A 82 -8.37 2.91 -7.88
N SER A 83 -9.11 2.30 -8.80
CA SER A 83 -8.59 1.86 -10.11
C SER A 83 -7.90 2.99 -10.91
N LYS A 84 -8.50 4.18 -10.97
CA LYS A 84 -7.89 5.34 -11.65
C LYS A 84 -6.60 5.81 -10.95
N LEU A 85 -6.54 5.75 -9.62
CA LEU A 85 -5.34 6.13 -8.86
C LEU A 85 -4.21 5.11 -9.02
N VAL A 86 -4.54 3.82 -9.10
CA VAL A 86 -3.58 2.74 -9.40
C VAL A 86 -2.99 2.94 -10.80
N GLN A 87 -3.85 3.21 -11.79
CA GLN A 87 -3.41 3.50 -13.16
C GLN A 87 -2.56 4.77 -13.23
N PHE A 88 -2.93 5.80 -12.48
CA PHE A 88 -2.16 7.03 -12.36
C PHE A 88 -0.76 6.76 -11.79
N LEU A 89 -0.65 6.06 -10.66
CA LEU A 89 0.65 5.77 -10.05
C LEU A 89 1.53 4.90 -10.97
N TYR A 90 0.94 3.91 -11.63
CA TYR A 90 1.62 3.08 -12.63
C TYR A 90 2.10 3.90 -13.84
N GLY A 91 1.27 4.81 -14.35
CA GLY A 91 1.63 5.70 -15.45
C GLY A 91 2.69 6.72 -15.05
N LEU A 92 2.64 7.23 -13.82
CA LEU A 92 3.61 8.17 -13.27
C LEU A 92 5.00 7.54 -13.19
N GLN A 93 5.09 6.27 -12.74
CA GLN A 93 6.34 5.51 -12.71
C GLN A 93 7.01 5.37 -14.08
N LYS A 94 6.27 5.55 -15.19
CA LYS A 94 6.80 5.48 -16.55
C LYS A 94 7.19 6.85 -17.12
N ARG A 95 6.95 7.94 -16.40
CA ARG A 95 7.30 9.28 -16.85
C ARG A 95 8.76 9.57 -16.52
N ILE A 96 9.48 10.06 -17.53
CA ILE A 96 10.81 10.65 -17.37
C ILE A 96 10.65 12.13 -17.66
N VAL A 97 10.84 12.95 -16.63
CA VAL A 97 10.83 14.41 -16.75
C VAL A 97 12.27 14.86 -16.78
N THR A 98 12.66 15.59 -17.83
CA THR A 98 14.03 16.07 -18.01
C THR A 98 14.14 17.54 -17.66
N ASP A 99 15.23 17.92 -17.01
CA ASP A 99 15.58 19.32 -16.79
C ASP A 99 15.87 19.99 -18.15
N PRO A 100 15.13 21.04 -18.54
CA PRO A 100 15.35 21.73 -19.81
C PRO A 100 16.74 22.36 -19.96
N ALA A 101 17.42 22.69 -18.85
CA ALA A 101 18.74 23.32 -18.87
C ALA A 101 19.87 22.32 -19.11
N THR A 102 19.74 21.08 -18.62
CA THR A 102 20.80 20.06 -18.66
C THR A 102 20.48 18.90 -19.61
N GLY A 103 19.20 18.67 -19.93
CA GLY A 103 18.73 17.53 -20.70
C GLY A 103 18.67 16.22 -19.89
N GLU A 104 19.10 16.25 -18.63
CA GLU A 104 19.16 15.06 -17.77
C GLU A 104 17.81 14.79 -17.08
N PRO A 105 17.48 13.53 -16.74
CA PRO A 105 16.34 13.22 -15.91
C PRO A 105 16.39 13.96 -14.57
N LEU A 106 15.24 14.48 -14.14
CA LEU A 106 15.11 15.09 -12.82
C LEU A 106 15.36 14.05 -11.75
N THR A 107 16.20 14.41 -10.77
CA THR A 107 16.45 13.60 -9.58
C THR A 107 16.16 14.39 -8.33
N VAL A 108 15.63 13.74 -7.30
CA VAL A 108 15.34 14.39 -6.01
C VAL A 108 16.03 13.67 -4.84
N GLY A 109 16.29 14.44 -3.79
CA GLY A 109 16.89 13.94 -2.55
C GLY A 109 18.38 13.60 -2.64
N PRO A 110 18.98 13.21 -1.50
CA PRO A 110 20.43 12.93 -1.41
C PRO A 110 20.83 11.66 -2.18
N THR A 111 19.90 10.75 -2.42
CA THR A 111 20.11 9.49 -3.15
C THR A 111 19.99 9.64 -4.67
N LYS A 112 19.67 10.84 -5.18
CA LYS A 112 19.52 11.15 -6.61
C LYS A 112 18.61 10.17 -7.35
N LYS A 113 17.51 9.78 -6.72
CA LYS A 113 16.48 8.93 -7.33
C LYS A 113 15.80 9.69 -8.46
N VAL A 114 15.57 9.01 -9.58
CA VAL A 114 14.90 9.58 -10.75
C VAL A 114 13.45 9.86 -10.39
N LEU A 115 13.09 11.14 -10.46
CA LEU A 115 11.77 11.61 -10.11
C LEU A 115 10.72 10.91 -10.96
N TRP A 116 9.62 10.53 -10.31
CA TRP A 116 8.51 9.71 -10.84
C TRP A 116 8.87 8.26 -11.13
N THR A 117 9.98 7.96 -11.80
CA THR A 117 10.39 6.57 -12.06
C THR A 117 10.64 5.78 -10.78
N ASP A 118 11.36 6.36 -9.82
CA ASP A 118 11.70 5.72 -8.56
C ASP A 118 10.68 5.99 -7.44
N LEU A 119 9.71 6.87 -7.67
CA LEU A 119 8.73 7.36 -6.68
C LEU A 119 9.35 7.65 -5.28
N PRO A 120 10.35 8.55 -5.20
CA PRO A 120 11.19 8.68 -4.01
C PRO A 120 10.44 9.05 -2.74
N SER A 121 9.37 9.86 -2.82
CA SER A 121 8.57 10.18 -1.64
C SER A 121 7.54 9.13 -1.27
N PHE A 122 7.03 8.40 -2.26
CA PHE A 122 5.91 7.49 -2.07
C PHE A 122 6.20 6.39 -1.05
N GLY A 123 7.41 5.82 -1.06
CA GLY A 123 7.79 4.72 -0.18
C GLY A 123 7.69 5.04 1.32
N TYR A 124 8.25 6.17 1.76
CA TYR A 124 8.19 6.54 3.17
C TYR A 124 6.83 7.12 3.55
N THR A 125 6.18 7.86 2.65
CA THR A 125 4.84 8.40 2.94
C THR A 125 3.81 7.28 3.10
N GLU A 126 3.86 6.24 2.26
CA GLU A 126 3.01 5.05 2.41
C GLU A 126 3.30 4.31 3.71
N LEU A 127 4.58 4.16 4.09
CA LEU A 127 4.94 3.53 5.36
C LEU A 127 4.37 4.29 6.56
N GLU A 128 4.58 5.61 6.60
CA GLU A 128 4.13 6.48 7.68
C GLU A 128 2.62 6.42 7.84
N THR A 129 1.85 6.54 6.75
CA THR A 129 0.39 6.48 6.82
C THR A 129 -0.12 5.08 7.21
N TRP A 130 0.57 4.03 6.77
CA TRP A 130 0.21 2.65 7.08
C TRP A 130 0.45 2.31 8.57
N ASP A 131 1.56 2.79 9.15
CA ASP A 131 1.90 2.61 10.57
C ASP A 131 1.03 3.52 11.49
N GLU A 132 0.37 4.54 10.95
CA GLU A 132 -0.65 5.35 11.67
C GLU A 132 -2.00 4.64 11.84
N TYR A 133 -2.19 3.44 11.26
CA TYR A 133 -3.41 2.63 11.38
C TYR A 133 -4.72 3.43 11.19
N GLY A 134 -4.78 4.25 10.14
CA GLY A 134 -5.93 5.10 9.84
C GLY A 134 -6.03 6.40 10.67
N GLY A 135 -4.91 6.86 11.24
CA GLY A 135 -4.76 8.16 11.89
C GLY A 135 -4.61 8.13 13.41
N GLU A 136 -4.63 6.96 14.05
CA GLU A 136 -4.17 6.83 15.43
C GLU A 136 -3.35 5.54 15.57
N TYR A 137 -2.18 5.62 16.23
CA TYR A 137 -1.29 4.49 16.49
C TYR A 137 -1.92 3.44 17.45
N LYS A 138 -2.98 2.76 17.01
CA LYS A 138 -3.69 1.70 17.71
C LYS A 138 -3.46 0.39 16.99
N ASP A 139 -3.16 -0.63 17.78
CA ASP A 139 -2.87 -1.97 17.29
C ASP A 139 -4.05 -2.57 16.48
N PRO A 140 -3.84 -2.90 15.19
CA PRO A 140 -4.87 -3.47 14.32
C PRO A 140 -5.26 -4.91 14.69
N GLU A 141 -4.49 -5.59 15.54
CA GLU A 141 -4.74 -6.95 16.06
C GLU A 141 -5.70 -6.97 17.26
N THR A 142 -6.11 -5.78 17.73
CA THR A 142 -7.11 -5.64 18.77
C THR A 142 -8.47 -5.23 18.18
N PRO A 143 -9.61 -5.61 18.80
CA PRO A 143 -10.93 -5.16 18.37
C PRO A 143 -11.21 -3.67 18.68
N ASN A 144 -10.17 -2.90 19.06
CA ASN A 144 -10.28 -1.51 19.45
C ASN A 144 -10.28 -0.55 18.25
N LEU A 145 -9.75 -0.99 17.10
CA LEU A 145 -9.85 -0.23 15.85
C LEU A 145 -11.28 -0.30 15.31
N LYS A 146 -11.98 0.84 15.26
CA LYS A 146 -13.42 0.91 14.92
C LYS A 146 -13.72 2.12 14.03
N GLY A 147 -14.90 2.11 13.42
CA GLY A 147 -15.45 3.24 12.67
C GLY A 147 -14.56 3.71 11.53
N GLU A 148 -14.46 5.03 11.36
CA GLU A 148 -13.69 5.68 10.30
C GLU A 148 -12.21 5.27 10.33
N GLN A 149 -11.61 5.17 11.51
CA GLN A 149 -10.20 4.77 11.64
C GLN A 149 -9.94 3.39 11.02
N ARG A 150 -10.78 2.41 11.36
CA ARG A 150 -10.72 1.07 10.77
C ARG A 150 -10.90 1.15 9.25
N GLN A 151 -11.92 1.88 8.79
CA GLN A 151 -12.22 1.99 7.36
C GLN A 151 -11.04 2.59 6.57
N ARG A 152 -10.41 3.64 7.09
CA ARG A 152 -9.23 4.28 6.47
C ARG A 152 -8.09 3.29 6.26
N TRP A 153 -7.77 2.50 7.28
CA TRP A 153 -6.68 1.52 7.19
C TRP A 153 -7.02 0.35 6.26
N ILE A 154 -8.29 -0.07 6.20
CA ILE A 154 -8.75 -1.09 5.24
C ILE A 154 -8.69 -0.57 3.80
N ASN A 155 -9.14 0.66 3.56
CA ASN A 155 -9.06 1.29 2.25
C ASN A 155 -7.60 1.42 1.78
N GLU A 156 -6.71 1.85 2.67
CA GLU A 156 -5.28 1.94 2.39
C GLU A 156 -4.68 0.57 2.02
N ASN A 157 -4.94 -0.48 2.79
CA ASN A 157 -4.50 -1.84 2.44
C ASN A 157 -5.08 -2.30 1.09
N ALA A 158 -6.33 -1.94 0.78
CA ALA A 158 -6.93 -2.28 -0.51
C ALA A 158 -6.25 -1.54 -1.68
N PHE A 159 -5.86 -0.28 -1.50
CA PHE A 159 -5.08 0.46 -2.49
C PHE A 159 -3.70 -0.17 -2.69
N ILE A 160 -3.01 -0.48 -1.58
CA ILE A 160 -1.68 -1.09 -1.60
C ILE A 160 -1.69 -2.45 -2.29
N ALA A 161 -2.68 -3.29 -1.97
CA ALA A 161 -2.88 -4.56 -2.65
C ALA A 161 -3.12 -4.38 -4.15
N GLN A 162 -3.98 -3.45 -4.56
CA GLN A 162 -4.29 -3.22 -5.97
C GLN A 162 -3.07 -2.73 -6.78
N PHE A 163 -2.30 -1.74 -6.29
CA PHE A 163 -1.13 -1.29 -7.04
C PHE A 163 0.00 -2.33 -7.01
N THR A 164 0.13 -3.09 -5.92
CA THR A 164 1.07 -4.22 -5.84
C THR A 164 0.73 -5.30 -6.87
N GLN A 165 -0.55 -5.58 -7.06
CA GLN A 165 -1.03 -6.50 -8.09
C GLN A 165 -0.77 -5.98 -9.52
N ALA A 166 -0.81 -4.66 -9.72
CA ALA A 166 -0.58 -4.02 -11.02
C ALA A 166 0.91 -3.84 -11.38
N ALA A 167 1.81 -3.93 -10.40
CA ALA A 167 3.24 -3.73 -10.61
C ALA A 167 3.81 -4.74 -11.62
N ASP A 168 4.61 -4.28 -12.57
CA ASP A 168 5.29 -5.16 -13.51
C ASP A 168 6.60 -5.63 -12.88
N ILE A 169 6.64 -6.87 -12.41
CA ILE A 169 7.81 -7.42 -11.72
C ILE A 169 8.41 -8.59 -12.46
N SER A 170 9.73 -8.63 -12.47
CA SER A 170 10.48 -9.80 -12.88
C SER A 170 10.67 -10.74 -11.71
N TYR A 171 10.46 -12.04 -11.96
CA TYR A 171 10.82 -13.13 -11.05
C TYR A 171 12.13 -13.81 -11.48
N GLU A 172 12.90 -13.18 -12.36
CA GLU A 172 14.26 -13.62 -12.65
C GLU A 172 15.14 -13.45 -11.40
N PRO A 173 16.02 -14.41 -11.08
CA PRO A 173 16.92 -14.30 -9.94
C PRO A 173 17.77 -13.01 -9.97
N PRO A 174 18.10 -12.41 -8.82
CA PRO A 174 17.84 -12.91 -7.46
C PRO A 174 16.41 -12.63 -6.98
N LEU A 175 15.82 -13.63 -6.33
CA LEU A 175 14.48 -13.54 -5.72
C LEU A 175 14.50 -12.81 -4.37
N ASP A 176 15.68 -12.69 -3.77
CA ASP A 176 15.92 -11.83 -2.63
C ASP A 176 15.97 -10.36 -3.10
N GLN A 177 15.04 -9.57 -2.60
CA GLN A 177 14.89 -8.19 -3.01
C GLN A 177 15.94 -7.27 -2.37
N ASN A 178 16.52 -7.64 -1.22
CA ASN A 178 17.33 -6.71 -0.41
C ASN A 178 16.66 -5.30 -0.36
N ASP A 179 17.43 -4.24 -0.63
CA ASP A 179 16.93 -2.87 -0.72
C ASP A 179 16.35 -2.51 -2.10
N ASN A 180 16.38 -3.42 -3.08
CA ASN A 180 15.93 -3.17 -4.44
C ASN A 180 14.44 -3.49 -4.61
N ILE A 181 13.61 -2.85 -3.80
CA ILE A 181 12.15 -2.99 -3.88
C ILE A 181 11.61 -2.18 -5.05
N HIS A 182 10.82 -2.83 -5.90
CA HIS A 182 10.13 -2.16 -6.99
C HIS A 182 9.24 -1.00 -6.45
N PRO A 183 9.29 0.21 -7.07
CA PRO A 183 8.64 1.41 -6.52
C PRO A 183 7.15 1.28 -6.19
N ILE A 184 6.42 0.45 -6.93
CA ILE A 184 4.99 0.15 -6.70
C ILE A 184 4.73 -1.33 -6.37
N ASP A 185 5.72 -2.08 -5.88
CA ASP A 185 5.45 -3.39 -5.30
C ASP A 185 5.63 -3.34 -3.79
N ARG A 186 4.55 -3.56 -3.06
CA ARG A 186 4.54 -3.60 -1.59
C ARG A 186 4.14 -4.97 -1.08
N SER A 187 4.52 -6.03 -1.79
CA SER A 187 4.30 -7.41 -1.35
C SER A 187 4.82 -7.70 0.08
N HIS A 188 5.84 -7.00 0.58
CA HIS A 188 6.25 -7.13 1.98
C HIS A 188 5.19 -6.64 3.00
N ARG A 189 4.32 -5.69 2.62
CA ARG A 189 3.17 -5.27 3.45
C ARG A 189 2.16 -6.38 3.62
N ALA A 190 1.91 -7.17 2.57
CA ALA A 190 1.05 -8.33 2.67
C ALA A 190 1.58 -9.30 3.73
N LEU A 191 2.88 -9.61 3.72
CA LEU A 191 3.50 -10.46 4.74
C LEU A 191 3.31 -9.90 6.15
N ARG A 192 3.51 -8.59 6.35
CA ARG A 192 3.26 -7.94 7.64
C ARG A 192 1.79 -8.12 8.08
N VAL A 193 0.82 -7.85 7.20
CA VAL A 193 -0.61 -8.00 7.53
C VAL A 193 -0.99 -9.45 7.82
N LEU A 194 -0.57 -10.39 6.97
CA LEU A 194 -0.87 -11.82 7.11
C LEU A 194 -0.26 -12.38 8.39
N LYS A 195 0.94 -11.90 8.76
CA LYS A 195 1.56 -12.20 10.05
C LYS A 195 0.68 -11.78 11.23
N LEU A 196 0.21 -10.53 11.23
CA LEU A 196 -0.64 -9.98 12.30
C LEU A 196 -1.96 -10.76 12.41
N ALA A 197 -2.57 -11.13 11.29
CA ALA A 197 -3.89 -11.72 11.25
C ALA A 197 -3.94 -13.25 11.41
N LEU A 198 -2.98 -13.96 10.80
CA LEU A 198 -3.05 -15.40 10.58
C LEU A 198 -1.91 -16.15 11.28
N GLU A 199 -0.82 -15.48 11.62
CA GLU A 199 0.33 -16.08 12.31
C GLU A 199 0.48 -15.62 13.77
N ASN A 200 -0.53 -14.95 14.32
CA ASN A 200 -0.58 -14.57 15.72
C ASN A 200 -1.32 -15.64 16.53
N ASP A 201 -0.62 -16.29 17.46
CA ASP A 201 -1.19 -17.23 18.43
C ASP A 201 -1.32 -16.64 19.84
N ASP A 202 -0.78 -15.43 20.06
CA ASP A 202 -0.91 -14.72 21.34
C ASP A 202 -2.34 -14.20 21.53
N ILE A 203 -3.11 -14.04 20.44
CA ILE A 203 -4.51 -13.62 20.45
C ILE A 203 -5.41 -14.77 19.95
N PRO A 204 -6.45 -15.16 20.71
CA PRO A 204 -7.36 -16.22 20.28
C PRO A 204 -8.07 -15.90 18.96
N MET A 205 -8.20 -16.91 18.09
CA MET A 205 -8.85 -16.77 16.78
C MET A 205 -10.25 -16.11 16.80
N PRO A 206 -11.16 -16.38 17.77
CA PRO A 206 -12.45 -15.68 17.85
C PRO A 206 -12.33 -14.17 18.07
N THR A 207 -11.23 -13.71 18.65
CA THR A 207 -10.89 -12.30 18.80
C THR A 207 -10.26 -11.78 17.52
N LEU A 208 -9.23 -12.45 16.99
CA LEU A 208 -8.55 -12.08 15.74
C LEU A 208 -9.52 -11.94 14.57
N ALA A 209 -10.50 -12.85 14.46
CA ALA A 209 -11.51 -12.83 13.42
C ALA A 209 -12.33 -11.52 13.38
N LYS A 210 -12.34 -10.71 14.45
CA LYS A 210 -13.09 -9.44 14.53
C LYS A 210 -12.20 -8.22 14.33
N THR A 211 -10.90 -8.41 14.13
CA THR A 211 -9.90 -7.33 14.10
C THR A 211 -9.83 -6.66 12.73
N ALA A 212 -9.17 -5.51 12.69
CA ALA A 212 -8.85 -4.88 11.42
C ALA A 212 -7.78 -5.69 10.67
N ALA A 213 -6.82 -6.29 11.38
CA ALA A 213 -5.78 -7.13 10.78
C ALA A 213 -6.38 -8.28 9.95
N MET A 214 -7.37 -9.00 10.48
CA MET A 214 -8.08 -10.05 9.72
C MET A 214 -8.77 -9.50 8.47
N GLU A 215 -9.40 -8.34 8.58
CA GLU A 215 -10.06 -7.69 7.45
C GLU A 215 -9.04 -7.32 6.36
N ALA A 216 -7.93 -6.70 6.74
CA ALA A 216 -6.85 -6.35 5.83
C ALA A 216 -6.22 -7.59 5.18
N ALA A 217 -6.06 -8.69 5.92
CA ALA A 217 -5.57 -9.96 5.38
C ALA A 217 -6.49 -10.49 4.28
N CYS A 218 -7.81 -10.46 4.50
CA CYS A 218 -8.78 -10.84 3.48
C CYS A 218 -8.68 -9.92 2.25
N ILE A 219 -8.55 -8.61 2.45
CA ILE A 219 -8.39 -7.61 1.38
C ILE A 219 -7.17 -7.89 0.51
N TRP A 220 -6.04 -8.29 1.10
CA TRP A 220 -4.84 -8.69 0.35
C TRP A 220 -5.11 -9.88 -0.57
N PHE A 221 -5.84 -10.90 -0.12
CA PHE A 221 -6.23 -12.01 -0.99
C PHE A 221 -7.29 -11.61 -2.02
N ILE A 222 -8.20 -10.69 -1.69
CA ILE A 222 -9.24 -10.24 -2.63
C ILE A 222 -8.62 -9.48 -3.81
N PHE A 223 -7.76 -8.51 -3.53
CA PHE A 223 -7.22 -7.60 -4.55
C PHE A 223 -5.87 -8.03 -5.12
N ALA A 224 -5.11 -8.89 -4.43
CA ALA A 224 -3.75 -9.24 -4.83
C ALA A 224 -3.42 -10.74 -4.72
N ALA A 225 -4.41 -11.65 -4.63
CA ALA A 225 -4.12 -13.08 -4.52
C ALA A 225 -3.18 -13.61 -5.61
N ALA A 226 -3.26 -13.12 -6.85
CA ALA A 226 -2.39 -13.59 -7.92
C ALA A 226 -0.93 -13.18 -7.64
N ARG A 227 -0.68 -11.93 -7.25
CA ARG A 227 0.65 -11.47 -6.84
C ARG A 227 1.18 -12.21 -5.61
N VAL A 228 0.34 -12.41 -4.59
CA VAL A 228 0.72 -13.16 -3.38
C VAL A 228 1.09 -14.60 -3.76
N TRP A 229 0.30 -15.25 -4.61
CA TRP A 229 0.57 -16.61 -5.06
C TRP A 229 1.80 -16.70 -5.97
N ASP A 230 2.02 -15.75 -6.86
CA ASP A 230 3.23 -15.68 -7.68
C ASP A 230 4.47 -15.58 -6.79
N ASN A 231 4.45 -14.72 -5.78
CA ASN A 231 5.54 -14.64 -4.82
C ASN A 231 5.78 -15.97 -4.09
N VAL A 232 4.73 -16.74 -3.77
CA VAL A 232 4.85 -18.09 -3.18
C VAL A 232 5.45 -19.07 -4.17
N ARG A 233 4.94 -19.12 -5.41
CA ARG A 233 5.42 -20.02 -6.46
C ARG A 233 6.90 -19.82 -6.78
N TYR A 234 7.32 -18.56 -6.82
CA TYR A 234 8.70 -18.21 -7.11
C TYR A 234 9.56 -18.11 -5.84
N GLY A 235 9.03 -18.32 -4.64
CA GLY A 235 9.81 -18.31 -3.40
C GLY A 235 10.47 -16.96 -3.09
N ARG A 236 9.74 -15.85 -3.29
CA ARG A 236 10.28 -14.50 -3.08
C ARG A 236 10.55 -14.23 -1.60
N THR A 237 11.72 -13.67 -1.30
CA THR A 237 12.16 -13.38 0.06
C THR A 237 12.52 -11.91 0.27
N TYR A 238 12.52 -11.50 1.53
CA TYR A 238 12.96 -10.20 2.01
C TYR A 238 13.85 -10.40 3.23
N ASN A 239 14.71 -9.43 3.56
CA ASN A 239 15.39 -9.44 4.84
C ASN A 239 14.34 -9.34 5.99
N PRO A 240 14.20 -10.35 6.85
CA PRO A 240 13.21 -10.33 7.93
C PRO A 240 13.44 -9.21 8.95
N GLU A 241 14.68 -8.77 9.14
CA GLU A 241 15.05 -7.71 10.09
C GLU A 241 14.62 -6.35 9.57
N ASP A 242 14.87 -6.07 8.28
CA ASP A 242 14.57 -4.77 7.67
C ASP A 242 13.08 -4.61 7.36
N PHE A 243 12.41 -5.70 6.94
CA PHE A 243 11.03 -5.65 6.43
C PHE A 243 9.98 -6.27 7.37
N GLY A 244 10.39 -6.89 8.47
CA GLY A 244 9.48 -7.54 9.42
C GLY A 244 8.74 -8.76 8.84
N THR A 245 9.29 -9.39 7.80
CA THR A 245 8.66 -10.46 7.01
C THR A 245 8.84 -11.87 7.58
N GLY A 246 9.56 -11.99 8.69
CA GLY A 246 9.71 -13.26 9.41
C GLY A 246 8.38 -13.82 9.95
N PRO A 247 8.42 -14.97 10.63
CA PRO A 247 7.23 -15.61 11.19
C PRO A 247 6.54 -14.74 12.25
N GLY A 248 5.23 -14.93 12.40
CA GLY A 248 4.39 -14.13 13.30
C GLY A 248 4.56 -14.39 14.78
N CYS A 249 4.78 -15.63 15.18
CA CYS A 249 4.88 -16.02 16.58
C CYS A 249 5.90 -17.16 16.78
N LYS A 250 6.11 -17.55 18.05
CA LYS A 250 7.03 -18.64 18.41
C LYS A 250 6.65 -19.98 17.78
N THR A 251 5.35 -20.27 17.61
CA THR A 251 4.87 -21.50 16.96
C THR A 251 5.38 -21.59 15.52
N PHE A 252 5.33 -20.48 14.78
CA PHE A 252 5.80 -20.42 13.40
C PHE A 252 7.31 -20.19 13.27
N ALA A 253 8.00 -19.76 14.34
CA ALA A 253 9.46 -19.54 14.33
C ALA A 253 10.25 -20.79 13.90
N ALA A 254 9.81 -21.98 14.31
CA ALA A 254 10.44 -23.24 13.95
C ALA A 254 10.38 -23.58 12.45
N ARG A 255 9.50 -22.90 11.69
CA ARG A 255 9.33 -23.09 10.24
C ARG A 255 10.42 -22.41 9.42
N GLY A 256 11.14 -21.44 10.01
CA GLY A 256 12.28 -20.78 9.35
C GLY A 256 11.91 -19.84 8.21
N TRP A 257 10.65 -19.39 8.13
CA TRP A 257 10.15 -18.62 7.00
C TRP A 257 10.88 -17.28 6.81
N LYS A 258 11.29 -16.99 5.57
CA LYS A 258 11.94 -15.71 5.21
C LYS A 258 11.09 -14.79 4.32
N GLY A 259 9.98 -15.30 3.82
CA GLY A 259 9.12 -14.57 2.91
C GLY A 259 7.92 -15.40 2.51
N TYR A 260 7.73 -15.55 1.20
CA TYR A 260 6.64 -16.29 0.61
C TYR A 260 7.03 -17.75 0.39
N GLU A 261 6.36 -18.65 1.10
CA GLU A 261 6.64 -20.09 1.08
C GLU A 261 5.35 -20.89 0.94
N GLN A 262 5.44 -22.07 0.32
CA GLN A 262 4.26 -22.89 0.01
C GLN A 262 3.53 -23.35 1.27
N ASP A 263 4.27 -23.83 2.27
CA ASP A 263 3.73 -24.19 3.60
C ASP A 263 3.05 -22.98 4.28
N ARG A 264 3.64 -21.79 4.16
CA ARG A 264 3.09 -20.56 4.72
C ARG A 264 1.74 -20.20 4.11
N TRP A 265 1.60 -20.38 2.79
CA TRP A 265 0.33 -20.19 2.08
C TRP A 265 -0.77 -21.17 2.55
N GLU A 266 -0.41 -22.44 2.77
CA GLU A 266 -1.35 -23.44 3.28
C GLU A 266 -1.84 -23.06 4.69
N VAL A 267 -0.92 -22.67 5.57
CA VAL A 267 -1.23 -22.18 6.91
C VAL A 267 -2.19 -20.98 6.85
N TRP A 268 -1.94 -19.99 6.00
CA TRP A 268 -2.86 -18.84 5.86
C TRP A 268 -4.27 -19.28 5.46
N GLY A 269 -4.39 -20.22 4.53
CA GLY A 269 -5.68 -20.79 4.13
C GLY A 269 -6.39 -21.54 5.26
N GLU A 270 -5.65 -22.32 6.06
CA GLU A 270 -6.19 -23.00 7.24
C GLU A 270 -6.69 -22.02 8.30
N ARG A 271 -5.92 -20.96 8.57
CA ARG A 271 -6.25 -19.93 9.56
C ARG A 271 -7.46 -19.10 9.15
N LEU A 272 -7.63 -18.80 7.86
CA LEU A 272 -8.86 -18.22 7.35
C LEU A 272 -10.07 -19.15 7.53
N ARG A 273 -9.94 -20.45 7.27
CA ARG A 273 -11.02 -21.43 7.51
C ARG A 273 -11.34 -21.57 9.01
N GLU A 274 -10.34 -21.49 9.88
CA GLU A 274 -10.54 -21.43 11.33
C GLU A 274 -11.31 -20.17 11.73
N ALA A 275 -10.84 -19.00 11.29
CA ALA A 275 -11.52 -17.72 11.50
C ALA A 275 -12.98 -17.79 11.04
N ARG A 276 -13.24 -18.36 9.86
CA ARG A 276 -14.58 -18.51 9.31
C ARG A 276 -15.53 -19.32 10.19
N ARG A 277 -15.03 -20.39 10.81
CA ARG A 277 -15.82 -21.28 11.70
C ARG A 277 -16.20 -20.60 13.01
N VAL A 278 -15.35 -19.72 13.52
CA VAL A 278 -15.55 -19.03 14.81
C VAL A 278 -16.08 -17.61 14.65
N CYS A 279 -16.11 -17.09 13.43
CA CYS A 279 -16.65 -15.77 13.11
C CYS A 279 -18.18 -15.81 13.17
N GLY A 280 -18.74 -15.13 14.17
CA GLY A 280 -20.19 -14.92 14.30
C GLY A 280 -20.70 -13.67 13.55
N ASP A 281 -19.83 -12.93 12.88
CA ASP A 281 -20.17 -11.73 12.10
C ASP A 281 -20.34 -12.10 10.62
N GLU A 282 -21.51 -11.84 10.05
CA GLU A 282 -21.84 -12.21 8.65
C GLU A 282 -21.01 -11.44 7.63
N ARG A 283 -20.76 -10.15 7.87
CA ARG A 283 -19.99 -9.30 6.97
C ARG A 283 -18.55 -9.81 6.84
N MET A 284 -17.92 -10.07 7.99
CA MET A 284 -16.58 -10.64 8.03
C MET A 284 -16.55 -12.07 7.49
N GLY A 285 -17.58 -12.88 7.80
CA GLY A 285 -17.71 -14.23 7.24
C GLY A 285 -17.72 -14.22 5.71
N GLY A 286 -18.48 -13.32 5.10
CA GLY A 286 -18.51 -13.13 3.65
C GLY A 286 -17.16 -12.70 3.07
N LEU A 287 -16.44 -11.80 3.76
CA LEU A 287 -15.11 -11.36 3.34
C LEU A 287 -14.07 -12.50 3.39
N ILE A 288 -14.12 -13.34 4.44
CA ILE A 288 -13.27 -14.53 4.57
C ILE A 288 -13.59 -15.54 3.46
N ASP A 289 -14.87 -15.78 3.18
CA ASP A 289 -15.31 -16.69 2.11
C ASP A 289 -14.82 -16.19 0.74
N GLU A 290 -14.88 -14.88 0.47
CA GLU A 290 -14.35 -14.28 -0.75
C GLU A 290 -12.83 -14.43 -0.87
N ALA A 291 -12.09 -14.15 0.21
CA ALA A 291 -10.64 -14.32 0.27
C ALA A 291 -10.22 -15.77 -0.02
N LEU A 292 -10.87 -16.76 0.62
CA LEU A 292 -10.65 -18.19 0.36
C LEU A 292 -10.97 -18.56 -1.10
N GLY A 293 -12.01 -17.97 -1.67
CA GLY A 293 -12.36 -18.11 -3.08
C GLY A 293 -11.27 -17.56 -4.01
N CYS A 294 -10.71 -16.38 -3.72
CA CYS A 294 -9.57 -15.81 -4.45
C CYS A 294 -8.32 -16.68 -4.38
N MET A 295 -7.95 -17.15 -3.19
CA MET A 295 -6.82 -18.07 -3.00
C MET A 295 -6.98 -19.35 -3.83
N SER A 296 -8.18 -19.95 -3.81
CA SER A 296 -8.46 -21.17 -4.56
C SER A 296 -8.40 -20.94 -6.08
N ARG A 297 -8.86 -19.78 -6.57
CA ARG A 297 -8.84 -19.45 -8.00
C ARG A 297 -7.43 -19.32 -8.56
N VAL A 298 -6.48 -18.77 -7.82
CA VAL A 298 -5.12 -18.53 -8.33
C VAL A 298 -4.25 -19.79 -8.34
N MET A 299 -4.56 -20.80 -7.52
CA MET A 299 -3.90 -22.10 -7.57
C MET A 299 -4.33 -22.96 -8.77
N ASN A 300 -5.51 -22.69 -9.33
CA ASN A 300 -6.09 -23.45 -10.44
C ASN A 300 -5.81 -22.84 -11.82
N LYS A 301 -4.98 -21.79 -11.89
CA LYS A 301 -4.54 -21.13 -13.13
C LYS A 301 -3.09 -21.49 -13.44
#